data_AF-A0AA96VK78-F1
#
_entry.id   AF-A0AA96VK78-F1
#
_cell.length_a   1.000
_cell.length_b   1.000
_cell.length_c   1.000
_cell.angle_alpha   90.00
_cell.angle_beta   90.00
_cell.angle_gamma   90.00
#
_symmetry.space_group_name_H-M   'P 1'
#
loop_
_entity.id
_entity.type
_entity.pdbx_description
1 polymer ?
#
loop_
_entity_poly.entity_id
_entity_poly.type
_entity_poly.pdbx_seq_one_letter_code
_entity_poly.pdbx_strand_id
1 'polypeptide(L)'
;MYKKLGLLLPMVLLLVACGQKSTDTSPSSSSSATSSQSTTSSSPAQASSSQETQESSSSSTETSSTTGEEATSSQTEVATSAAYNGAYYSVQGKYGQVIIANKKHPLSASYAPGEDPQALAAFQQLIADMQAQGFAISNNYSGFRSYETQAGLYQSYVNQDGQAAADTYSARAGYSEHQTGLAFDLLDSYGNLLEEPVASQWLADNAHHYGFIVRYLPGKEAITGYMAESWHVRYIGAEATDIYNSGLTLEEYFGVPGGDYQE
;
A
#
# COMPACT_ATOMS: atom_id res chain seq x y z
N MET A 1 -25.36 -23.99 -34.31
CA MET A 1 -24.51 -25.17 -34.05
C MET A 1 -23.14 -24.93 -34.66
N TYR A 2 -22.18 -24.43 -33.88
CA TYR A 2 -20.78 -24.33 -34.27
C TYR A 2 -19.94 -25.01 -33.19
N LYS A 3 -19.33 -26.15 -33.54
CA LYS A 3 -18.32 -26.84 -32.74
C LYS A 3 -16.93 -26.34 -33.19
N LYS A 4 -16.16 -25.76 -32.28
CA LYS A 4 -14.69 -25.65 -32.34
C LYS A 4 -14.19 -25.82 -30.90
N LEU A 5 -13.81 -27.03 -30.52
CA LEU A 5 -12.48 -27.63 -30.64
C LEU A 5 -11.50 -26.97 -29.65
N GLY A 6 -11.48 -27.53 -28.43
CA GLY A 6 -10.56 -27.17 -27.37
C GLY A 6 -9.14 -27.64 -27.71
N LEU A 7 -8.19 -26.73 -27.56
CA LEU A 7 -6.76 -26.98 -27.67
C LEU A 7 -6.26 -27.42 -26.29
N LEU A 8 -6.01 -28.72 -26.13
CA LEU A 8 -5.33 -29.31 -24.97
C LEU A 8 -3.83 -29.04 -25.09
N LEU A 9 -3.27 -28.30 -24.13
CA LEU A 9 -1.84 -28.10 -23.95
C LEU A 9 -1.25 -29.32 -23.21
N PRO A 10 -0.16 -29.96 -23.68
CA PRO A 10 0.43 -31.08 -22.97
C PRO A 10 1.25 -30.61 -21.76
N MET A 11 0.84 -31.09 -20.58
CA MET A 11 1.58 -31.04 -19.33
C MET A 11 2.82 -31.94 -19.43
N VAL A 12 4.01 -31.33 -19.46
CA VAL A 12 5.28 -32.07 -19.42
C VAL A 12 5.63 -32.35 -17.96
N LEU A 13 5.49 -33.62 -17.57
CA LEU A 13 5.87 -34.17 -16.29
C LEU A 13 7.35 -34.60 -16.35
N LEU A 14 8.27 -33.86 -15.71
CA LEU A 14 9.64 -34.32 -15.50
C LEU A 14 9.71 -35.12 -14.19
N LEU A 15 9.77 -36.44 -14.32
CA LEU A 15 10.22 -37.37 -13.29
C LEU A 15 11.75 -37.34 -13.23
N VAL A 16 12.31 -36.91 -12.10
CA VAL A 16 13.69 -37.23 -11.73
C VAL A 16 13.64 -38.14 -10.52
N ALA A 17 14.03 -39.39 -10.74
CA ALA A 17 14.32 -40.38 -9.71
C ALA A 17 15.77 -40.80 -9.85
N CYS A 18 16.53 -40.74 -8.75
CA CYS A 18 17.48 -41.76 -8.31
C CYS A 18 18.33 -41.24 -7.13
N GLY A 19 18.50 -42.09 -6.11
CA GLY A 19 19.69 -42.05 -5.26
C GLY A 19 19.46 -42.09 -3.75
N GLN A 20 19.06 -43.24 -3.21
CA GLN A 20 19.22 -43.54 -1.78
C GLN A 20 20.69 -43.90 -1.48
N LYS A 21 21.24 -43.37 -0.38
CA LYS A 21 22.36 -44.00 0.33
C LYS A 21 22.09 -43.90 1.83
N SER A 22 21.88 -45.07 2.42
CA SER A 22 21.65 -45.27 3.85
C SER A 22 22.95 -45.18 4.65
N THR A 23 22.90 -44.56 5.82
CA THR A 23 23.74 -44.93 6.97
C THR A 23 22.90 -44.79 8.24
N ASP A 24 22.67 -45.93 8.89
CA ASP A 24 22.12 -46.06 10.23
C ASP A 24 22.96 -45.34 11.29
N THR A 25 22.32 -44.77 12.31
CA THR A 25 22.60 -45.00 13.75
C THR A 25 21.56 -44.23 14.60
N SER A 26 20.74 -44.95 15.36
CA SER A 26 19.91 -44.47 16.51
C SER A 26 20.66 -44.81 17.83
N PRO A 27 20.13 -44.64 19.07
CA PRO A 27 18.83 -44.10 19.52
C PRO A 27 18.84 -43.24 20.83
N SER A 28 17.77 -42.48 21.06
CA SER A 28 17.06 -42.31 22.36
C SER A 28 16.02 -41.19 22.22
N SER A 29 14.71 -41.42 22.32
CA SER A 29 13.85 -41.85 23.46
C SER A 29 13.09 -40.66 24.07
N SER A 30 11.76 -40.62 23.84
CA SER A 30 10.67 -40.03 24.67
C SER A 30 9.39 -39.98 23.81
N SER A 31 8.46 -40.94 23.98
CA SER A 31 7.22 -40.81 24.78
C SER A 31 6.25 -39.75 24.23
N SER A 32 5.33 -40.13 23.33
CA SER A 32 3.95 -40.58 23.62
C SER A 32 2.95 -39.45 23.89
N ALA A 33 2.00 -39.25 22.97
CA ALA A 33 0.55 -39.20 23.26
C ALA A 33 -0.25 -38.96 21.97
N THR A 34 -0.83 -40.04 21.46
CA THR A 34 -1.91 -40.06 20.47
C THR A 34 -3.18 -39.53 21.13
N SER A 35 -3.85 -38.55 20.52
CA SER A 35 -5.24 -38.22 20.80
C SER A 35 -6.06 -38.38 19.54
N SER A 36 -7.12 -39.16 19.68
CA SER A 36 -8.10 -39.55 18.66
C SER A 36 -8.95 -38.35 18.23
N GLN A 37 -9.15 -38.16 16.92
CA GLN A 37 -10.28 -37.40 16.39
C GLN A 37 -11.14 -38.31 15.52
N SER A 38 -12.33 -38.59 16.06
CA SER A 38 -13.46 -39.16 15.34
C SER A 38 -14.23 -38.05 14.65
N THR A 39 -14.68 -38.39 13.46
CA THR A 39 -15.59 -37.69 12.57
C THR A 39 -16.90 -37.26 13.23
N THR A 40 -17.49 -36.14 12.77
CA THR A 40 -18.85 -36.13 12.20
C THR A 40 -19.20 -34.78 11.57
N SER A 41 -19.55 -34.87 10.30
CA SER A 41 -20.26 -33.94 9.45
C SER A 41 -21.72 -33.74 9.86
N SER A 42 -22.27 -32.53 9.75
CA SER A 42 -23.61 -32.27 9.17
C SER A 42 -23.97 -30.77 9.14
N SER A 43 -24.11 -30.25 7.91
CA SER A 43 -25.08 -29.21 7.54
C SER A 43 -26.41 -29.93 7.19
N PRO A 44 -27.61 -29.30 7.22
CA PRO A 44 -27.99 -28.35 6.15
C PRO A 44 -28.94 -27.19 6.53
N ALA A 45 -28.76 -26.09 5.79
CA ALA A 45 -29.74 -25.31 5.01
C ALA A 45 -31.06 -24.73 5.60
N GLN A 46 -31.26 -23.47 5.15
CA GLN A 46 -32.49 -22.81 4.69
C GLN A 46 -33.47 -22.16 5.68
N ALA A 47 -33.57 -20.83 5.56
CA ALA A 47 -34.85 -20.18 5.29
C ALA A 47 -34.63 -18.92 4.43
N SER A 48 -35.34 -18.90 3.30
CA SER A 48 -35.49 -17.79 2.35
C SER A 48 -36.81 -17.08 2.67
N SER A 49 -36.86 -15.75 2.54
CA SER A 49 -38.11 -15.03 2.28
C SER A 49 -37.84 -13.69 1.61
N SER A 50 -38.42 -13.57 0.43
CA SER A 50 -38.44 -12.44 -0.50
C SER A 50 -39.30 -11.27 0.02
N GLN A 51 -39.03 -10.06 -0.48
CA GLN A 51 -40.09 -9.19 -1.01
C GLN A 51 -39.52 -8.12 -1.95
N GLU A 52 -40.23 -7.97 -3.05
CA GLU A 52 -40.00 -7.12 -4.22
C GLU A 52 -41.16 -6.11 -4.27
N THR A 53 -40.92 -4.83 -4.53
CA THR A 53 -41.86 -3.97 -5.28
C THR A 53 -41.17 -2.73 -5.89
N GLN A 54 -41.14 -2.72 -7.22
CA GLN A 54 -41.40 -1.66 -8.22
C GLN A 54 -42.05 -0.33 -7.71
N GLU A 55 -42.00 0.86 -8.33
CA GLU A 55 -41.47 1.43 -9.59
C GLU A 55 -41.87 2.93 -9.65
N SER A 56 -41.37 3.68 -10.67
CA SER A 56 -41.79 4.99 -11.21
C SER A 56 -41.11 6.25 -10.65
N SER A 57 -40.23 6.93 -11.39
CA SER A 57 -40.39 7.71 -12.66
C SER A 57 -40.84 9.15 -12.42
N SER A 58 -39.98 10.11 -12.75
CA SER A 58 -40.35 11.42 -13.34
C SER A 58 -39.14 12.06 -14.00
N SER A 59 -39.28 12.32 -15.30
CA SER A 59 -38.40 13.11 -16.16
C SER A 59 -38.74 14.59 -16.04
N SER A 60 -37.77 15.49 -16.25
CA SER A 60 -37.94 16.76 -17.00
C SER A 60 -36.58 17.39 -17.32
N THR A 61 -36.33 17.51 -18.62
CA THR A 61 -35.30 18.35 -19.26
C THR A 61 -35.84 19.78 -19.37
N GLU A 62 -35.01 20.81 -19.20
CA GLU A 62 -34.98 21.99 -20.09
C GLU A 62 -33.64 22.72 -20.01
N THR A 63 -33.23 23.20 -21.18
CA THR A 63 -32.01 23.92 -21.55
C THR A 63 -32.24 25.42 -21.43
N SER A 64 -31.23 26.20 -20.99
CA SER A 64 -30.94 27.49 -21.62
C SER A 64 -29.56 28.04 -21.24
N SER A 65 -28.86 28.46 -22.29
CA SER A 65 -27.57 29.15 -22.38
C SER A 65 -27.56 30.56 -21.76
N THR A 66 -26.38 31.08 -21.38
CA THR A 66 -25.79 32.37 -21.82
C THR A 66 -24.52 32.72 -21.00
N THR A 67 -23.40 32.80 -21.71
CA THR A 67 -22.32 33.81 -21.70
C THR A 67 -21.61 34.24 -20.40
N GLY A 68 -20.32 33.88 -20.38
CA GLY A 68 -19.13 34.61 -19.91
C GLY A 68 -19.26 35.76 -18.92
N GLU A 69 -18.55 35.62 -17.80
CA GLU A 69 -17.71 36.71 -17.30
C GLU A 69 -16.49 36.14 -16.57
N GLU A 70 -15.35 36.63 -17.01
CA GLU A 70 -14.00 36.38 -16.52
C GLU A 70 -13.87 37.06 -15.15
N ALA A 71 -13.67 36.27 -14.08
CA ALA A 71 -13.32 36.77 -12.77
C ALA A 71 -12.02 36.10 -12.32
N THR A 72 -10.92 36.62 -12.86
CA THR A 72 -9.62 36.59 -12.20
C THR A 72 -9.78 37.27 -10.84
N SER A 73 -9.69 36.50 -9.76
CA SER A 73 -9.37 37.03 -8.44
C SER A 73 -8.63 35.97 -7.64
N SER A 74 -7.31 36.10 -7.72
CA SER A 74 -6.39 35.97 -6.59
C SER A 74 -6.46 34.67 -5.81
N GLN A 75 -5.76 33.66 -6.35
CA GLN A 75 -5.09 32.67 -5.53
C GLN A 75 -4.30 33.40 -4.44
N THR A 76 -4.74 33.25 -3.21
CA THR A 76 -3.91 33.58 -2.05
C THR A 76 -2.94 32.41 -1.92
N GLU A 77 -1.71 32.63 -2.39
CA GLU A 77 -0.57 31.75 -2.11
C GLU A 77 -0.45 31.60 -0.58
N VAL A 78 -0.88 30.45 -0.06
CA VAL A 78 -0.39 29.97 1.24
C VAL A 78 0.70 28.96 0.94
N ALA A 79 1.80 29.45 0.39
CA ALA A 79 3.01 28.66 0.23
C ALA A 79 3.78 28.66 1.55
N THR A 80 3.41 27.77 2.48
CA THR A 80 4.43 27.16 3.34
C THR A 80 5.19 26.15 2.48
N SER A 81 6.00 26.68 1.55
CA SER A 81 6.73 25.87 0.59
C SER A 81 7.74 25.01 1.34
N ALA A 82 7.70 23.70 1.09
CA ALA A 82 8.74 22.80 1.57
C ALA A 82 10.14 23.34 1.18
N ALA A 83 11.08 23.32 2.12
CA ALA A 83 12.43 23.84 1.92
C ALA A 83 13.38 22.70 1.55
N TYR A 84 14.13 22.88 0.46
CA TYR A 84 15.16 21.93 0.02
C TYR A 84 16.50 22.21 0.68
N ASN A 85 17.10 21.21 1.32
CA ASN A 85 18.39 21.34 2.03
C ASN A 85 19.60 20.83 1.24
N GLY A 86 19.42 20.43 -0.03
CA GLY A 86 20.46 19.80 -0.85
C GLY A 86 20.35 18.27 -0.93
N ALA A 87 19.53 17.65 -0.07
CA ALA A 87 19.25 16.22 -0.07
C ALA A 87 17.76 15.90 -0.20
N TYR A 88 16.90 16.66 0.48
CA TYR A 88 15.45 16.45 0.48
C TYR A 88 14.69 17.73 0.79
N TYR A 89 13.40 17.75 0.47
CA TYR A 89 12.47 18.79 0.88
C TYR A 89 11.93 18.47 2.28
N SER A 90 11.66 19.51 3.07
CA SER A 90 11.04 19.35 4.39
C SER A 90 10.16 20.54 4.76
N VAL A 91 9.20 20.32 5.65
CA VAL A 91 8.38 21.35 6.28
C VAL A 91 8.54 21.31 7.79
N GLN A 92 8.30 22.43 8.45
CA GLN A 92 8.20 22.48 9.90
C GLN A 92 6.78 22.05 10.33
N GLY A 93 6.65 20.84 10.88
CA GLY A 93 5.44 20.38 11.55
C GLY A 93 5.36 20.88 13.00
N LYS A 94 4.30 20.50 13.71
CA LYS A 94 4.06 20.87 15.12
C LYS A 94 5.07 20.22 16.06
N TYR A 95 5.52 18.99 15.75
CA TYR A 95 6.42 18.23 16.61
C TYR A 95 7.86 18.16 16.08
N GLY A 96 8.14 18.71 14.90
CA GLY A 96 9.47 18.71 14.31
C GLY A 96 9.49 18.89 12.80
N GLN A 97 10.67 18.76 12.21
CA GLN A 97 10.84 18.74 10.75
C GLN A 97 10.25 17.46 10.16
N VAL A 98 9.49 17.58 9.07
CA VAL A 98 8.88 16.47 8.33
C VAL A 98 9.45 16.45 6.92
N ILE A 99 10.06 15.33 6.51
CA ILE A 99 10.56 15.13 5.15
C ILE A 99 9.39 14.99 4.18
N ILE A 100 9.46 15.73 3.07
CA ILE A 100 8.50 15.64 1.95
C ILE A 100 9.18 14.94 0.79
N ALA A 101 8.61 13.81 0.37
CA ALA A 101 9.02 13.06 -0.81
C ALA A 101 7.75 12.67 -1.59
N ASN A 102 7.57 13.27 -2.76
CA ASN A 102 6.46 12.97 -3.68
C ASN A 102 6.88 13.38 -5.10
N LYS A 103 5.99 13.24 -6.09
CA LYS A 103 6.28 13.55 -7.50
C LYS A 103 6.64 15.01 -7.80
N LYS A 104 6.40 15.94 -6.86
CA LYS A 104 6.82 17.35 -6.95
C LYS A 104 8.08 17.67 -6.13
N HIS A 105 8.46 16.77 -5.22
CA HIS A 105 9.54 16.98 -4.26
C HIS A 105 10.47 15.75 -4.25
N PRO A 106 11.38 15.62 -5.24
CA PRO A 106 12.32 14.51 -5.27
C PRO A 106 13.37 14.61 -4.16
N LEU A 107 13.86 13.43 -3.77
CA LEU A 107 15.05 13.21 -2.98
C LEU A 107 16.29 13.20 -3.90
N SER A 108 17.42 13.66 -3.39
CA SER A 108 18.68 13.59 -4.13
C SER A 108 19.11 12.13 -4.33
N ALA A 109 19.82 11.86 -5.43
CA ALA A 109 20.31 10.50 -5.72
C ALA A 109 21.29 9.98 -4.65
N SER A 110 22.01 10.86 -3.97
CA SER A 110 22.96 10.49 -2.91
C SER A 110 22.31 10.36 -1.53
N TYR A 111 21.03 10.71 -1.36
CA TYR A 111 20.34 10.57 -0.10
C TYR A 111 19.95 9.10 0.15
N ALA A 112 20.72 8.44 1.02
CA ALA A 112 20.55 7.03 1.34
C ALA A 112 20.70 6.83 2.87
N PRO A 113 19.70 7.24 3.67
CA PRO A 113 19.77 7.16 5.13
C PRO A 113 19.76 5.73 5.68
N GLY A 114 19.29 4.75 4.90
CA GLY A 114 18.87 3.46 5.45
C GLY A 114 17.51 3.55 6.12
N GLU A 115 17.09 2.49 6.81
CA GLU A 115 15.85 2.52 7.59
C GLU A 115 16.01 3.35 8.86
N ASP A 116 15.02 4.20 9.14
CA ASP A 116 14.99 4.94 10.40
C ASP A 116 14.73 3.98 11.57
N PRO A 117 15.62 3.89 12.58
CA PRO A 117 15.48 2.91 13.65
C PRO A 117 14.22 3.10 14.50
N GLN A 118 13.76 4.34 14.68
CA GLN A 118 12.57 4.64 15.48
C GLN A 118 11.31 4.25 14.70
N ALA A 119 11.24 4.57 13.41
CA ALA A 119 10.16 4.14 12.53
C ALA A 119 10.10 2.61 12.45
N LEU A 120 11.24 1.94 12.28
CA LEU A 120 11.31 0.48 12.23
C LEU A 120 10.80 -0.17 13.52
N ALA A 121 11.21 0.34 14.69
CA ALA A 121 10.74 -0.19 15.97
C ALA A 121 9.21 -0.01 16.13
N ALA A 122 8.67 1.14 15.75
CA ALA A 122 7.23 1.39 15.76
C ALA A 122 6.48 0.49 14.77
N PHE A 123 7.04 0.26 13.58
CA PHE A 123 6.47 -0.60 12.56
C PHE A 123 6.41 -2.07 13.00
N GLN A 124 7.47 -2.56 13.64
CA GLN A 124 7.50 -3.91 14.21
C GLN A 124 6.45 -4.09 15.31
N GLN A 125 6.24 -3.07 16.15
CA GLN A 125 5.18 -3.10 17.15
C GLN A 125 3.78 -3.12 16.50
N LEU A 126 3.57 -2.33 15.46
CA LEU A 126 2.33 -2.35 14.67
C LEU A 126 2.05 -3.75 14.10
N ILE A 127 3.04 -4.39 13.46
CA ILE A 127 2.92 -5.76 12.94
C ILE A 127 2.56 -6.74 14.07
N ALA A 128 3.25 -6.67 15.20
CA ALA A 128 3.01 -7.56 16.32
C ALA A 128 1.57 -7.44 16.86
N ASP A 129 1.04 -6.21 16.94
CA ASP A 129 -0.33 -5.99 17.41
C ASP A 129 -1.36 -6.44 16.37
N MET A 130 -1.10 -6.27 15.07
CA MET A 130 -1.96 -6.85 14.03
C MET A 130 -2.00 -8.39 14.11
N GLN A 131 -0.85 -9.03 14.31
CA GLN A 131 -0.76 -10.48 14.49
C GLN A 131 -1.48 -10.94 15.76
N ALA A 132 -1.39 -10.17 16.86
CA ALA A 132 -2.09 -10.47 18.11
C ALA A 132 -3.62 -10.40 17.96
N GLN A 133 -4.12 -9.58 17.02
CA GLN A 133 -5.54 -9.53 16.63
C GLN A 133 -5.95 -10.67 15.68
N GLY A 134 -5.00 -11.51 15.24
CA GLY A 134 -5.23 -12.65 14.37
C GLY A 134 -5.16 -12.34 12.87
N PHE A 135 -4.70 -11.15 12.48
CA PHE A 135 -4.46 -10.85 11.07
C PHE A 135 -3.25 -11.64 10.54
N ALA A 136 -3.36 -12.14 9.31
CA ALA A 136 -2.30 -12.90 8.64
C ALA A 136 -1.23 -11.95 8.08
N ILE A 137 -0.45 -11.31 8.96
CA ILE A 137 0.61 -10.35 8.61
C ILE A 137 1.97 -11.01 8.67
N SER A 138 2.82 -10.76 7.68
CA SER A 138 4.20 -11.22 7.63
C SER A 138 5.13 -10.36 8.49
N ASN A 139 6.21 -10.98 8.98
CA ASN A 139 7.34 -10.23 9.54
C ASN A 139 8.29 -9.68 8.45
N ASN A 140 8.14 -10.13 7.20
CA ASN A 140 8.81 -9.54 6.06
C ASN A 140 8.01 -8.34 5.54
N TYR A 141 8.71 -7.33 5.05
CA TYR A 141 8.15 -6.07 4.57
C TYR A 141 9.06 -5.45 3.51
N SER A 142 8.56 -4.43 2.80
CA SER A 142 9.42 -3.56 1.99
C SER A 142 9.69 -2.26 2.75
N GLY A 143 10.91 -2.05 3.22
CA GLY A 143 11.30 -0.83 3.93
C GLY A 143 12.13 0.09 3.05
N PHE A 144 13.35 0.43 3.48
CA PHE A 144 14.22 1.34 2.74
C PHE A 144 14.58 0.82 1.34
N ARG A 145 14.44 1.67 0.33
CA ARG A 145 14.91 1.43 -1.05
C ARG A 145 15.81 2.56 -1.50
N SER A 146 17.07 2.27 -1.85
CA SER A 146 17.99 3.30 -2.35
C SER A 146 17.53 3.84 -3.71
N TYR A 147 18.10 4.97 -4.12
CA TYR A 147 17.86 5.55 -5.43
C TYR A 147 18.14 4.55 -6.56
N GLU A 148 19.27 3.83 -6.50
CA GLU A 148 19.69 2.86 -7.51
C GLU A 148 18.76 1.64 -7.56
N THR A 149 18.36 1.13 -6.38
CA THR A 149 17.37 0.05 -6.30
C THR A 149 16.05 0.49 -6.93
N GLN A 150 15.58 1.70 -6.62
CA GLN A 150 14.35 2.25 -7.18
C GLN A 150 14.48 2.45 -8.71
N ALA A 151 15.63 2.88 -9.21
CA ALA A 151 15.87 3.03 -10.64
C ALA A 151 15.75 1.70 -11.40
N GLY A 152 16.35 0.63 -10.85
CA GLY A 152 16.26 -0.72 -11.42
C GLY A 152 14.82 -1.26 -11.38
N LEU A 153 14.14 -1.10 -10.23
CA LEU A 153 12.75 -1.52 -10.05
C LEU A 153 11.82 -0.80 -11.03
N TYR A 154 11.89 0.52 -11.09
CA TYR A 154 11.07 1.32 -12.00
C TYR A 154 11.31 0.91 -13.46
N GLN A 155 12.56 0.72 -13.87
CA GLN A 155 12.85 0.30 -15.24
C GLN A 155 12.30 -1.10 -15.55
N SER A 156 12.25 -2.01 -14.58
CA SER A 156 11.65 -3.33 -14.76
C SER A 156 10.14 -3.23 -15.08
N TYR A 157 9.42 -2.34 -14.38
CA TYR A 157 8.01 -2.07 -14.63
C TYR A 157 7.76 -1.37 -15.95
N VAL A 158 8.59 -0.39 -16.32
CA VAL A 158 8.53 0.26 -17.63
C VAL A 158 8.70 -0.77 -18.76
N ASN A 159 9.61 -1.72 -18.60
CA ASN A 159 9.83 -2.77 -19.59
C ASN A 159 8.68 -3.77 -19.68
N GLN A 160 7.97 -4.02 -18.58
CA GLN A 160 6.88 -4.98 -18.49
C GLN A 160 5.55 -4.39 -18.98
N ASP A 161 5.20 -3.20 -18.48
CA ASP A 161 3.85 -2.63 -18.59
C ASP A 161 3.82 -1.27 -19.31
N GLY A 162 4.98 -0.69 -19.59
CA GLY A 162 5.12 0.62 -20.22
C GLY A 162 5.16 1.78 -19.23
N GLN A 163 5.75 2.89 -19.66
CA GLN A 163 6.01 4.04 -18.79
C GLN A 163 4.75 4.65 -18.17
N ALA A 164 3.69 4.83 -18.97
CA ALA A 164 2.46 5.43 -18.49
C ALA A 164 1.81 4.62 -17.35
N ALA A 165 1.89 3.28 -17.41
CA ALA A 165 1.41 2.43 -16.32
C ALA A 165 2.35 2.49 -15.11
N ALA A 166 3.65 2.33 -15.33
CA ALA A 166 4.66 2.37 -14.27
C ALA A 166 4.67 3.70 -13.49
N ASP A 167 4.39 4.82 -14.15
CA ASP A 167 4.26 6.14 -13.51
C ASP A 167 3.06 6.22 -12.54
N THR A 168 2.10 5.29 -12.56
CA THR A 168 0.91 5.30 -11.67
C THR A 168 1.09 4.47 -10.40
N TYR A 169 1.74 3.30 -10.49
CA TYR A 169 1.89 2.33 -9.39
C TYR A 169 3.34 2.18 -8.90
N SER A 170 4.29 2.79 -9.60
CA SER A 170 5.69 2.83 -9.19
C SER A 170 6.14 4.28 -9.10
N ALA A 171 7.42 4.46 -8.78
CA ALA A 171 8.03 5.76 -8.68
C ALA A 171 9.33 5.80 -9.47
N ARG A 172 9.50 6.83 -10.29
CA ARG A 172 10.81 7.24 -10.81
C ARG A 172 11.79 7.39 -9.63
N ALA A 173 13.06 7.03 -9.85
CA ALA A 173 14.08 7.15 -8.80
C ALA A 173 14.17 8.58 -8.26
N GLY A 174 14.31 8.73 -6.93
CA GLY A 174 14.22 10.02 -6.24
C GLY A 174 12.80 10.42 -5.83
N TYR A 175 11.76 9.81 -6.40
CA TYR A 175 10.36 10.13 -6.10
C TYR A 175 9.66 9.05 -5.27
N SER A 176 10.40 8.10 -4.71
CA SER A 176 9.82 7.06 -3.84
C SER A 176 9.97 7.45 -2.38
N GLU A 177 8.88 7.43 -1.61
CA GLU A 177 8.97 7.64 -0.16
C GLU A 177 9.85 6.58 0.54
N HIS A 178 10.00 5.37 -0.01
CA HIS A 178 10.88 4.35 0.57
C HIS A 178 12.34 4.78 0.67
N GLN A 179 12.80 5.70 -0.19
CA GLN A 179 14.15 6.25 -0.11
C GLN A 179 14.36 7.12 1.14
N THR A 180 13.27 7.57 1.80
CA THR A 180 13.38 8.27 3.09
C THR A 180 13.76 7.36 4.26
N GLY A 181 13.58 6.04 4.13
CA GLY A 181 13.70 5.11 5.26
C GLY A 181 12.56 5.20 6.28
N LEU A 182 11.51 5.97 5.98
CA LEU A 182 10.35 6.20 6.84
C LEU A 182 9.06 5.57 6.30
N ALA A 183 9.12 4.93 5.14
CA ALA A 183 7.98 4.26 4.52
C ALA A 183 8.17 2.74 4.48
N PHE A 184 7.09 2.02 4.74
CA PHE A 184 7.08 0.57 4.82
C PHE A 184 5.83 0.01 4.14
N ASP A 185 6.01 -1.04 3.34
CA ASP A 185 4.92 -1.83 2.76
C ASP A 185 4.67 -3.07 3.62
N LEU A 186 3.44 -3.21 4.13
CA LEU A 186 3.02 -4.42 4.83
C LEU A 186 2.76 -5.56 3.85
N LEU A 187 3.19 -6.76 4.23
CA LEU A 187 2.89 -7.99 3.50
C LEU A 187 1.97 -8.90 4.31
N ASP A 188 1.09 -9.63 3.63
CA ASP A 188 0.37 -10.75 4.19
C ASP A 188 1.31 -11.96 4.43
N SER A 189 0.85 -12.95 5.19
CA SER A 189 1.63 -14.17 5.46
C SER A 189 1.95 -15.02 4.21
N TYR A 190 1.36 -14.71 3.06
CA TYR A 190 1.63 -15.36 1.77
C TYR A 190 2.69 -14.60 0.94
N GLY A 191 3.12 -13.42 1.41
CA GLY A 191 4.10 -12.57 0.75
C GLY A 191 3.50 -11.59 -0.27
N ASN A 192 2.19 -11.42 -0.30
CA ASN A 192 1.54 -10.38 -1.11
C ASN A 192 1.45 -9.07 -0.33
N LEU A 193 1.25 -7.96 -1.02
CA LEU A 193 0.90 -6.68 -0.38
C LEU A 193 -0.41 -6.82 0.41
N LEU A 194 -0.49 -6.14 1.56
CA LEU A 194 -1.67 -6.22 2.42
C LEU A 194 -2.88 -5.50 1.82
N GLU A 195 -3.73 -6.28 1.14
CA GLU A 195 -4.98 -5.81 0.52
C GLU A 195 -6.25 -6.45 1.12
N GLU A 196 -6.10 -7.38 2.08
CA GLU A 196 -7.25 -8.00 2.73
C GLU A 196 -8.09 -6.90 3.41
N PRO A 197 -9.40 -6.78 3.11
CA PRO A 197 -10.19 -5.62 3.51
C PRO A 197 -10.25 -5.35 5.02
N VAL A 198 -10.37 -6.39 5.85
CA VAL A 198 -10.53 -6.20 7.30
C VAL A 198 -9.21 -5.75 7.93
N ALA A 199 -8.09 -6.37 7.55
CA ALA A 199 -6.76 -5.99 8.01
C ALA A 199 -6.35 -4.60 7.51
N SER A 200 -6.68 -4.27 6.26
CA SER A 200 -6.42 -2.96 5.66
C SER A 200 -7.21 -1.85 6.36
N GLN A 201 -8.48 -2.11 6.69
CA GLN A 201 -9.29 -1.17 7.46
C GLN A 201 -8.74 -0.98 8.87
N TRP A 202 -8.36 -2.08 9.55
CA TRP A 202 -7.73 -1.98 10.86
C TRP A 202 -6.47 -1.12 10.80
N LEU A 203 -5.63 -1.32 9.78
CA LEU A 203 -4.43 -0.52 9.59
C LEU A 203 -4.75 0.96 9.40
N ALA A 204 -5.71 1.29 8.54
CA ALA A 204 -6.15 2.67 8.33
C ALA A 204 -6.64 3.34 9.62
N ASP A 205 -7.36 2.60 10.47
CA ASP A 205 -7.94 3.12 11.72
C ASP A 205 -6.93 3.21 12.87
N ASN A 206 -5.83 2.44 12.84
CA ASN A 206 -4.95 2.27 14.00
C ASN A 206 -3.48 2.66 13.77
N ALA A 207 -3.02 2.78 12.52
CA ALA A 207 -1.61 3.10 12.20
C ALA A 207 -1.11 4.36 12.93
N HIS A 208 -1.99 5.36 13.13
CA HIS A 208 -1.64 6.62 13.75
C HIS A 208 -1.24 6.50 15.22
N HIS A 209 -1.68 5.45 15.93
CA HIS A 209 -1.24 5.14 17.28
C HIS A 209 0.25 4.78 17.36
N TYR A 210 0.82 4.33 16.25
CA TYR A 210 2.24 3.95 16.10
C TYR A 210 3.06 5.05 15.41
N GLY A 211 2.46 6.22 15.15
CA GLY A 211 3.11 7.31 14.43
C GLY A 211 3.13 7.15 12.91
N PHE A 212 2.27 6.27 12.37
CA PHE A 212 2.13 6.04 10.94
C PHE A 212 0.82 6.59 10.38
N ILE A 213 0.83 6.96 9.10
CA ILE A 213 -0.40 7.16 8.32
C ILE A 213 -0.42 6.17 7.17
N VAL A 214 -1.61 5.70 6.77
CA VAL A 214 -1.79 5.09 5.45
C VAL A 214 -1.69 6.21 4.42
N ARG A 215 -0.64 6.17 3.60
CA ARG A 215 -0.16 7.37 2.89
C ARG A 215 -0.96 7.72 1.65
N TYR A 216 -1.37 6.70 0.90
CA TYR A 216 -2.03 6.83 -0.40
C TYR A 216 -3.47 6.31 -0.29
N LEU A 217 -4.38 7.24 0.02
CA LEU A 217 -5.78 6.94 0.27
C LEU A 217 -6.58 6.83 -1.04
N PRO A 218 -7.62 5.98 -1.10
CA PRO A 218 -8.57 5.94 -2.22
C PRO A 218 -9.22 7.30 -2.49
N GLY A 219 -9.28 7.70 -3.76
CA GLY A 219 -9.88 8.97 -4.18
C GLY A 219 -9.01 10.21 -3.95
N LYS A 220 -7.77 10.03 -3.48
CA LYS A 220 -6.79 11.11 -3.25
C LYS A 220 -5.63 11.08 -4.26
N GLU A 221 -5.72 10.28 -5.31
CA GLU A 221 -4.65 10.04 -6.28
C GLU A 221 -4.23 11.31 -7.02
N ALA A 222 -5.20 12.19 -7.33
CA ALA A 222 -4.92 13.48 -7.96
C ALA A 222 -4.12 14.44 -7.06
N ILE A 223 -4.17 14.22 -5.73
CA ILE A 223 -3.49 15.04 -4.73
C ILE A 223 -2.14 14.42 -4.37
N THR A 224 -2.09 13.12 -4.09
CA THR A 224 -0.84 12.42 -3.71
C THR A 224 0.07 12.19 -4.92
N GLY A 225 -0.52 12.01 -6.09
CA GLY A 225 0.17 11.59 -7.31
C GLY A 225 0.34 10.08 -7.45
N TYR A 226 -0.09 9.27 -6.48
CA TYR A 226 0.05 7.82 -6.48
C TYR A 226 -1.31 7.15 -6.40
N MET A 227 -1.42 5.94 -6.95
CA MET A 227 -2.61 5.13 -6.73
C MET A 227 -2.81 4.79 -5.26
N ALA A 228 -4.02 4.40 -4.89
CA ALA A 228 -4.31 3.98 -3.53
C ALA A 228 -3.52 2.72 -3.16
N GLU A 229 -2.92 2.72 -1.97
CA GLU A 229 -2.10 1.61 -1.47
C GLU A 229 -2.44 1.40 0.00
N SER A 230 -3.23 0.36 0.29
CA SER A 230 -3.64 0.02 1.66
C SER A 230 -2.47 -0.43 2.54
N TRP A 231 -1.41 -0.92 1.93
CA TRP A 231 -0.22 -1.48 2.59
C TRP A 231 0.87 -0.45 2.88
N HIS A 232 0.90 0.69 2.19
CA HIS A 232 1.99 1.67 2.30
C HIS A 232 1.74 2.60 3.48
N VAL A 233 2.56 2.46 4.50
CA VAL A 233 2.52 3.33 5.69
C VAL A 233 3.72 4.25 5.75
N ARG A 234 3.47 5.50 6.11
CA ARG A 234 4.49 6.54 6.27
C ARG A 234 4.63 6.96 7.72
N TYR A 235 5.84 6.81 8.27
CA TYR A 235 6.16 7.30 9.61
C TYR A 235 6.27 8.82 9.62
N ILE A 236 5.53 9.44 10.53
CA ILE A 236 5.54 10.88 10.78
C ILE A 236 5.47 11.20 12.28
N GLY A 237 5.63 10.19 13.13
CA GLY A 237 5.69 10.34 14.58
C GLY A 237 4.41 10.92 15.17
N ALA A 238 4.55 11.84 16.13
CA ALA A 238 3.42 12.41 16.86
C ALA A 238 2.41 13.15 15.97
N GLU A 239 2.83 13.57 14.76
CA GLU A 239 1.96 14.25 13.81
C GLU A 239 0.89 13.32 13.22
N ALA A 240 1.09 12.00 13.27
CA ALA A 240 0.23 11.03 12.59
C ALA A 240 -1.22 11.09 13.08
N THR A 241 -1.43 11.31 14.38
CA THR A 241 -2.78 11.40 14.96
C THR A 241 -3.49 12.68 14.54
N ASP A 242 -2.76 13.80 14.41
CA ASP A 242 -3.35 15.06 13.95
C ASP A 242 -3.77 14.94 12.47
N ILE A 243 -2.95 14.29 11.63
CA ILE A 243 -3.26 14.01 10.22
C ILE A 243 -4.46 13.06 10.12
N TYR A 244 -4.43 11.94 10.84
CA TYR A 244 -5.53 10.97 10.87
C TYR A 244 -6.87 11.61 11.22
N ASN A 245 -6.92 12.39 12.29
CA ASN A 245 -8.14 13.07 12.74
C ASN A 245 -8.66 14.10 11.73
N SER A 246 -7.79 14.67 10.90
CA SER A 246 -8.17 15.64 9.87
C SER A 246 -8.80 14.99 8.62
N GLY A 247 -8.51 13.71 8.37
CA GLY A 247 -8.90 13.02 7.13
C GLY A 247 -8.19 13.54 5.87
N LEU A 248 -7.15 14.36 6.03
CA LEU A 248 -6.37 14.95 4.95
C LEU A 248 -5.19 14.05 4.56
N THR A 249 -4.73 14.18 3.31
CA THR A 249 -3.41 13.67 2.93
C THR A 249 -2.31 14.49 3.58
N LEU A 250 -1.08 13.98 3.53
CA LEU A 250 0.11 14.72 3.96
C LEU A 250 0.25 16.04 3.19
N GLU A 251 0.00 16.03 1.87
CA GLU A 251 -0.02 17.22 1.02
C GLU A 251 -1.01 18.27 1.51
N GLU A 252 -2.27 17.87 1.71
CA GLU A 252 -3.34 18.76 2.16
C GLU A 252 -3.06 19.32 3.56
N TYR A 253 -2.57 18.47 4.47
CA TYR A 253 -2.30 18.84 5.85
C TYR A 253 -1.19 19.89 5.97
N PHE A 254 -0.09 19.74 5.21
CA PHE A 254 1.03 20.70 5.23
C PHE A 254 0.94 21.81 4.18
N GLY A 255 -0.07 21.77 3.31
CA GLY A 255 -0.21 22.73 2.20
C GLY A 255 0.94 22.65 1.20
N VAL A 256 1.47 21.45 0.93
CA VAL A 256 2.57 21.25 -0.03
C VAL A 256 2.06 20.69 -1.36
N PRO A 257 2.66 21.09 -2.50
CA PRO A 257 2.29 20.53 -3.79
C PRO A 257 2.45 19.00 -3.87
N GLY A 258 1.45 18.34 -4.44
CA GLY A 258 1.53 16.97 -4.91
C GLY A 258 1.05 16.85 -6.36
N GLY A 259 0.34 15.77 -6.66
CA GLY A 259 -0.12 15.44 -8.01
C GLY A 259 0.97 14.79 -8.86
N ASP A 260 0.80 14.77 -10.17
CA ASP A 260 1.69 14.02 -11.06
C ASP A 260 3.08 14.67 -11.25
N TYR A 261 3.98 14.03 -11.97
CA TYR A 261 5.28 14.59 -12.32
C TYR A 261 5.14 15.97 -13.01
N GLN A 262 6.13 16.84 -12.88
CA GLN A 262 6.18 18.04 -13.73
C GLN A 262 6.50 17.60 -15.16
N GLU A 263 5.72 18.10 -16.13
CA GLU A 263 6.02 17.98 -17.56
C GLU A 263 7.23 18.83 -17.95
#